data_AF-A0AAU0UD36-F1
#
_entry.id   AF-A0AAU0UD36-F1
#
_cell.length_a   1.000
_cell.length_b   1.000
_cell.length_c   1.000
_cell.angle_alpha   90.00
_cell.angle_beta   90.00
_cell.angle_gamma   90.00
#
_symmetry.space_group_name_H-M   'P 1'
#
loop_
_entity.id
_entity.type
_entity.pdbx_description
1 polymer ?
#
loop_
_entity_poly.entity_id
_entity_poly.type
_entity_poly.pdbx_seq_one_letter_code
_entity_poly.pdbx_strand_id
1 'polypeptide(L)'
;MRISTAQFYEASATNYQRTYNNVITTGNEVSSQVKLNTAGDDPVGAARVLQLAQQSSMLDQYKTNISTVNSNMTQAETALSSITDALQTAKELVIKAGNGTFTDADRKANAAELTQLKAQIVGLMGSQDANGQYLFSGSKSTTPPYALNSDGTYSYSGDQTSVNLAIGDGLSMASNTTGWDAFEQAINTTRTSSSLTSPAVNDGKVALSGGIVGSNTTYNSKFVGGQPYTVAFLSSSQLKITDAAGADVTAEASQAGAFSSVNASDQTVSFRGVNLNLNINLTDAERATTATADAAVAGHSFQLASTPSSISTSRSAGNPSAATITAASVGTTASDMTAYNNSFPAGGAILKFSSATNYDLYASPITASSTPVSSGSLSGSTANASGVNFTLSGTPAAGDQFVVQANTHQTQNILNTLTSVITALNTPADGNPAAMQKLSGALDSALGNLTSGTEQISTAISSGGARQNAATSQGVTNDSLQASNSTNQSAITASDPVDAIARLTMQKTMLQALQLVFTQVSQLNLFSKI
;
A
#
# COMPACT_ATOMS: atom_id res chain seq x y z
N MET A 1 52.14 55.04 -49.24
CA MET A 1 50.86 54.63 -49.87
C MET A 1 49.87 55.77 -49.76
N ARG A 2 49.33 56.28 -50.87
CA ARG A 2 48.20 57.24 -50.85
C ARG A 2 46.91 56.44 -50.74
N ILE A 3 46.17 56.60 -49.64
CA ILE A 3 44.83 56.04 -49.50
C ILE A 3 43.93 56.78 -50.52
N SER A 4 43.14 56.06 -51.32
CA SER A 4 42.25 56.71 -52.29
C SER A 4 41.07 57.37 -51.57
N THR A 5 40.59 58.50 -52.09
CA THR A 5 39.43 59.23 -51.54
C THR A 5 38.18 58.34 -51.42
N ALA A 6 38.05 57.35 -52.31
CA ALA A 6 36.98 56.35 -52.28
C ALA A 6 37.13 55.38 -51.08
N GLN A 7 38.35 54.88 -50.82
CA GLN A 7 38.62 54.03 -49.66
C GLN A 7 38.41 54.77 -48.33
N PHE A 8 38.74 56.06 -48.27
CA PHE A 8 38.51 56.89 -47.07
C PHE A 8 37.03 57.15 -46.82
N TYR A 9 36.25 57.40 -47.88
CA TYR A 9 34.80 57.56 -47.80
C TYR A 9 34.11 56.26 -47.37
N GLU A 10 34.50 55.12 -47.94
CA GLU A 10 33.95 53.80 -47.62
C GLU A 10 34.28 53.37 -46.18
N ALA A 11 35.51 53.62 -45.72
CA ALA A 11 35.89 53.43 -44.32
C ALA A 11 35.08 54.34 -43.37
N SER A 12 34.87 55.61 -43.74
CA SER A 12 34.08 56.57 -42.95
C SER A 12 32.60 56.18 -42.89
N ALA A 13 32.00 55.74 -44.00
CA ALA A 13 30.63 55.26 -44.07
C ALA A 13 30.42 53.99 -43.24
N THR A 14 31.36 53.05 -43.32
CA THR A 14 31.34 51.81 -42.51
C THR A 14 31.46 52.13 -41.02
N ASN A 15 32.33 53.06 -40.64
CA ASN A 15 32.50 53.51 -39.24
C ASN A 15 31.27 54.28 -38.73
N TYR A 16 30.62 55.08 -39.59
CA TYR A 16 29.37 55.76 -39.27
C TYR A 16 28.26 54.75 -39.01
N GLN A 17 28.03 53.79 -39.92
CA GLN A 17 27.02 52.74 -39.74
C GLN A 17 27.29 51.90 -38.50
N ARG A 18 28.55 51.54 -38.22
CA ARG A 18 28.91 50.81 -36.99
C ARG A 18 28.60 51.61 -35.73
N THR A 19 28.99 52.88 -35.68
CA THR A 19 28.73 53.75 -34.52
C THR A 19 27.24 54.01 -34.34
N TYR A 20 26.49 54.19 -35.43
CA TYR A 20 25.04 54.35 -35.41
C TYR A 20 24.34 53.12 -34.83
N ASN A 21 24.73 51.92 -35.28
CA ASN A 21 24.20 50.66 -34.74
C ASN A 21 24.53 50.51 -33.26
N ASN A 22 25.76 50.86 -32.83
CA ASN A 22 26.15 50.83 -31.42
C ASN A 22 25.28 51.76 -30.56
N VAL A 23 24.99 52.98 -31.03
CA VAL A 23 24.10 53.93 -30.33
C VAL A 23 22.68 53.37 -30.20
N ILE A 24 22.16 52.67 -31.21
CA ILE A 24 20.85 52.01 -31.12
C ILE A 24 20.90 50.88 -30.10
N THR A 25 21.90 50.00 -30.17
CA THR A 25 22.03 48.86 -29.25
C THR A 25 22.19 49.31 -27.80
N THR A 26 23.13 50.21 -27.52
CA THR A 26 23.33 50.74 -26.16
C THR A 26 22.13 51.60 -25.72
N GLY A 27 21.44 52.28 -26.65
CA GLY A 27 20.18 52.95 -26.37
C GLY A 27 19.08 51.98 -25.92
N ASN A 28 18.96 50.83 -26.60
CA ASN A 28 18.04 49.76 -26.22
C ASN A 28 18.43 49.14 -24.87
N GLU A 29 19.72 48.89 -24.63
CA GLU A 29 20.27 48.41 -23.34
C GLU A 29 19.93 49.36 -22.18
N VAL A 30 20.12 50.68 -22.36
CA VAL A 30 19.75 51.68 -21.34
C VAL A 30 18.23 51.70 -21.09
N SER A 31 17.42 51.54 -22.13
CA SER A 31 15.95 51.55 -21.99
C SER A 31 15.39 50.27 -21.36
N SER A 32 15.96 49.11 -21.70
CA SER A 32 15.52 47.78 -21.26
C SER A 32 16.21 47.32 -19.97
N GLN A 33 17.33 47.94 -19.61
CA GLN A 33 18.25 47.49 -18.55
C GLN A 33 18.82 46.08 -18.79
N VAL A 34 18.77 45.59 -20.03
CA VAL A 34 19.26 44.27 -20.42
C VAL A 34 20.39 44.43 -21.45
N LYS A 35 21.58 43.91 -21.11
CA LYS A 35 22.75 43.94 -22.00
C LYS A 35 22.78 42.78 -22.99
N LEU A 36 22.03 41.70 -22.73
CA LEU A 36 21.94 40.52 -23.58
C LEU A 36 20.56 40.45 -24.25
N ASN A 37 20.40 41.10 -25.40
CA ASN A 37 19.12 41.15 -26.13
C ASN A 37 19.03 40.08 -27.23
N THR A 38 20.16 39.74 -27.84
CA THR A 38 20.27 38.69 -28.87
C THR A 38 21.43 37.75 -28.57
N ALA A 39 21.39 36.54 -29.16
CA ALA A 39 22.50 35.58 -29.06
C ALA A 39 23.80 36.09 -29.73
N GLY A 40 23.72 37.14 -30.56
CA GLY A 40 24.87 37.78 -31.16
C GLY A 40 25.63 38.72 -30.21
N ASP A 41 24.99 39.21 -29.14
CA ASP A 41 25.59 40.19 -28.22
C ASP A 41 26.63 39.52 -27.29
N ASP A 42 26.32 38.32 -26.78
CA ASP A 42 27.25 37.44 -26.08
C ASP A 42 26.85 35.97 -26.31
N PRO A 43 27.48 35.24 -27.25
CA PRO A 43 27.11 33.85 -27.54
C PRO A 43 27.39 32.89 -26.38
N VAL A 44 28.38 33.18 -25.51
CA VAL A 44 28.71 32.33 -24.36
C VAL A 44 27.71 32.59 -23.22
N GLY A 45 27.43 33.86 -22.94
CA GLY A 45 26.39 34.28 -22.00
C GLY A 45 25.00 33.77 -22.40
N ALA A 46 24.64 33.86 -23.69
CA ALA A 46 23.39 33.34 -24.21
C ALA A 46 23.26 31.82 -24.05
N ALA A 47 24.33 31.06 -24.33
CA ALA A 47 24.35 29.61 -24.11
C ALA A 47 24.16 29.26 -22.63
N ARG A 48 24.82 30.01 -21.72
CA ARG A 48 24.68 29.79 -20.28
C ARG A 48 23.28 30.15 -19.77
N VAL A 49 22.71 31.25 -20.24
CA VAL A 49 21.34 31.67 -19.92
C VAL A 49 20.33 30.62 -20.39
N LEU A 50 20.51 30.05 -21.58
CA LEU A 50 19.67 28.97 -22.07
C LEU A 50 19.75 27.72 -21.18
N GLN A 51 20.95 27.33 -20.76
CA GLN A 51 21.15 26.21 -19.84
C GLN A 51 20.44 26.45 -18.49
N LEU A 52 20.59 27.66 -17.93
CA LEU A 52 19.90 28.03 -16.68
C LEU A 52 18.38 28.05 -16.86
N ALA A 53 17.88 28.54 -18.00
CA ALA A 53 16.45 28.54 -18.30
C ALA A 53 15.88 27.12 -18.42
N GLN A 54 16.60 26.19 -19.05
CA GLN A 54 16.23 24.78 -19.09
C GLN A 54 16.20 24.16 -17.69
N GLN A 55 17.21 24.45 -16.86
CA GLN A 55 17.25 23.98 -15.47
C GLN A 55 16.09 24.56 -14.65
N SER A 56 15.77 25.85 -14.81
CA SER A 56 14.62 26.47 -14.15
C SER A 56 13.29 25.86 -14.56
N SER A 57 13.08 25.57 -15.85
CA SER A 57 11.88 24.87 -16.31
C SER A 57 11.73 23.48 -15.69
N MET A 58 12.85 22.80 -15.45
CA MET A 58 12.85 21.49 -14.78
C MET A 58 12.54 21.61 -13.28
N LEU A 59 13.07 22.64 -12.61
CA LEU A 59 12.75 22.95 -11.21
C LEU A 59 11.27 23.31 -11.03
N ASP A 60 10.68 24.05 -11.98
CA ASP A 60 9.24 24.35 -11.99
C ASP A 60 8.41 23.06 -12.10
N GLN A 61 8.80 22.13 -12.98
CA GLN A 61 8.14 20.82 -13.08
C GLN A 61 8.26 20.02 -11.76
N TYR A 62 9.43 20.02 -11.13
CA TYR A 62 9.61 19.36 -9.83
C TYR A 62 8.75 20.01 -8.74
N LYS A 63 8.59 21.33 -8.75
CA LYS A 63 7.71 22.04 -7.83
C LYS A 63 6.25 21.64 -8.00
N THR A 64 5.76 21.55 -9.25
CA THR A 64 4.42 21.02 -9.54
C THR A 64 4.26 19.59 -9.04
N ASN A 65 5.24 18.72 -9.31
CA ASN A 65 5.22 17.33 -8.88
C ASN A 65 5.20 17.20 -7.34
N ILE A 66 6.01 17.98 -6.62
CA ILE A 66 6.01 18.02 -5.15
C ILE A 66 4.65 18.49 -4.62
N SER A 67 4.04 19.48 -5.26
CA SER A 67 2.68 19.92 -4.90
C SER A 67 1.68 18.78 -5.06
N THR A 68 1.73 18.01 -6.16
CA THR A 68 0.87 16.85 -6.37
C THR A 68 1.10 15.77 -5.31
N VAL A 69 2.36 15.43 -5.00
CA VAL A 69 2.70 14.48 -3.93
C VAL A 69 2.08 14.93 -2.61
N ASN A 70 2.32 16.18 -2.21
CA ASN A 70 1.82 16.71 -0.93
C ASN A 70 0.28 16.72 -0.87
N SER A 71 -0.39 17.21 -1.91
CA SER A 71 -1.85 17.22 -1.97
C SER A 71 -2.46 15.83 -1.91
N ASN A 72 -1.87 14.85 -2.61
CA ASN A 72 -2.35 13.47 -2.56
C ASN A 72 -2.12 12.83 -1.19
N MET A 73 -0.95 13.05 -0.58
CA MET A 73 -0.64 12.54 0.76
C MET A 73 -1.58 13.12 1.82
N THR A 74 -1.85 14.42 1.79
CA THR A 74 -2.79 15.07 2.72
C THR A 74 -4.23 14.55 2.56
N GLN A 75 -4.69 14.35 1.32
CA GLN A 75 -6.03 13.78 1.07
C GLN A 75 -6.12 12.32 1.55
N ALA A 76 -5.10 11.51 1.25
CA ALA A 76 -5.03 10.14 1.72
C ALA A 76 -5.00 10.07 3.25
N GLU A 77 -4.18 10.88 3.92
CA GLU A 77 -4.11 10.96 5.38
C GLU A 77 -5.46 11.35 6.00
N THR A 78 -6.16 12.32 5.42
CA THR A 78 -7.48 12.74 5.90
C THR A 78 -8.49 11.58 5.84
N ALA A 79 -8.51 10.84 4.73
CA ALA A 79 -9.37 9.67 4.58
C ALA A 79 -8.98 8.55 5.55
N LEU A 80 -7.69 8.23 5.68
CA LEU A 80 -7.18 7.21 6.60
C LEU A 80 -7.45 7.54 8.07
N SER A 81 -7.34 8.81 8.45
CA SER A 81 -7.68 9.31 9.78
C SER A 81 -9.18 9.12 10.07
N SER A 82 -10.04 9.51 9.13
CA SER A 82 -11.49 9.32 9.25
C SER A 82 -11.89 7.84 9.31
N ILE A 83 -11.17 6.96 8.60
CA ILE A 83 -11.37 5.50 8.71
C ILE A 83 -10.96 5.02 10.10
N THR A 84 -9.86 5.53 10.66
CA THR A 84 -9.38 5.18 12.00
C THR A 84 -10.43 5.53 13.06
N ASP A 85 -11.03 6.71 12.99
CA ASP A 85 -12.12 7.12 13.89
C ASP A 85 -13.33 6.20 13.77
N ALA A 86 -13.74 5.86 12.53
CA ALA A 86 -14.87 4.95 12.30
C ALA A 86 -14.58 3.52 12.84
N LEU A 87 -13.34 3.04 12.74
CA LEU A 87 -12.93 1.75 13.30
C LEU A 87 -12.89 1.77 14.82
N GLN A 88 -12.56 2.90 15.45
CA GLN A 88 -12.61 3.05 16.90
C GLN A 88 -14.06 2.93 17.40
N THR A 89 -15.01 3.61 16.76
CA THR A 89 -16.44 3.45 17.07
C THR A 89 -16.92 2.02 16.82
N ALA A 90 -16.47 1.39 15.73
CA ALA A 90 -16.79 -0.02 15.48
C ALA A 90 -16.28 -0.94 16.60
N LYS A 91 -15.07 -0.70 17.10
CA LYS A 91 -14.48 -1.44 18.23
C LYS A 91 -15.32 -1.27 19.50
N GLU A 92 -15.79 -0.07 19.80
CA GLU A 92 -16.68 0.19 20.94
C GLU A 92 -18.00 -0.59 20.83
N LEU A 93 -18.61 -0.64 19.64
CA LEU A 93 -19.83 -1.41 19.40
C LEU A 93 -19.61 -2.92 19.54
N VAL A 94 -18.47 -3.43 19.09
CA VAL A 94 -18.10 -4.85 19.25
C VAL A 94 -17.90 -5.19 20.73
N ILE A 95 -17.20 -4.34 21.49
CA ILE A 95 -17.05 -4.52 22.94
C ILE A 95 -18.42 -4.49 23.64
N LYS A 96 -19.26 -3.52 23.28
CA LYS A 96 -20.62 -3.39 23.82
C LYS A 96 -21.46 -4.63 23.52
N ALA A 97 -21.35 -5.20 22.32
CA ALA A 97 -22.09 -6.40 21.93
C ALA A 97 -21.64 -7.68 22.66
N GLY A 98 -20.44 -7.68 23.25
CA GLY A 98 -19.94 -8.75 24.10
C GLY A 98 -20.51 -8.76 25.51
N ASN A 99 -21.34 -7.79 25.88
CA ASN A 99 -21.98 -7.75 27.19
C ASN A 99 -22.97 -8.92 27.35
N GLY A 100 -22.76 -9.75 28.37
CA GLY A 100 -23.56 -10.95 28.63
C GLY A 100 -25.04 -10.69 28.96
N THR A 101 -25.45 -9.45 29.24
CA THR A 101 -26.87 -9.10 29.47
C THR A 101 -27.61 -8.69 28.20
N PHE A 102 -26.93 -8.56 27.06
CA PHE A 102 -27.56 -8.15 25.81
C PHE A 102 -28.42 -9.29 25.24
N THR A 103 -29.55 -8.91 24.68
CA THR A 103 -30.41 -9.82 23.91
C THR A 103 -29.97 -9.87 22.44
N ASP A 104 -30.47 -10.83 21.69
CA ASP A 104 -30.32 -10.90 20.23
C ASP A 104 -30.87 -9.64 19.55
N ALA A 105 -31.89 -8.98 20.13
CA ALA A 105 -32.42 -7.72 19.62
C ALA A 105 -31.42 -6.57 19.77
N ASP A 106 -30.77 -6.46 20.93
CA ASP A 106 -29.74 -5.44 21.20
C ASP A 106 -28.52 -5.63 20.29
N ARG A 107 -28.10 -6.90 20.10
CA ARG A 107 -26.98 -7.24 19.20
C ARG A 107 -27.29 -6.92 17.74
N LYS A 108 -28.51 -7.16 17.27
CA LYS A 108 -28.95 -6.77 15.92
C LYS A 108 -28.97 -5.25 15.74
N ALA A 109 -29.32 -4.48 16.77
CA ALA A 109 -29.23 -3.02 16.72
C ALA A 109 -27.77 -2.56 16.52
N ASN A 110 -26.82 -3.11 17.29
CA ASN A 110 -25.39 -2.84 17.10
C ASN A 110 -24.91 -3.29 15.70
N ALA A 111 -25.41 -4.42 15.17
CA ALA A 111 -25.07 -4.90 13.82
C ALA A 111 -25.54 -3.92 12.72
N ALA A 112 -26.70 -3.28 12.90
CA ALA A 112 -27.19 -2.27 11.98
C ALA A 112 -26.30 -1.01 12.00
N GLU A 113 -25.84 -0.59 13.17
CA GLU A 113 -24.91 0.54 13.31
C GLU A 113 -23.53 0.23 12.70
N LEU A 114 -22.99 -0.96 12.97
CA LEU A 114 -21.77 -1.46 12.32
C LEU A 114 -21.90 -1.53 10.79
N THR A 115 -23.10 -1.83 10.28
CA THR A 115 -23.37 -1.82 8.84
C THR A 115 -23.26 -0.41 8.26
N GLN A 116 -23.75 0.61 8.97
CA GLN A 116 -23.59 2.02 8.57
C GLN A 116 -22.13 2.47 8.62
N LEU A 117 -21.40 2.13 9.69
CA LEU A 117 -19.97 2.41 9.79
C LEU A 117 -19.18 1.73 8.66
N LYS A 118 -19.50 0.47 8.34
CA LYS A 118 -18.89 -0.24 7.21
C LYS A 118 -19.14 0.50 5.89
N ALA A 119 -20.37 0.99 5.65
CA ALA A 119 -20.68 1.77 4.45
C ALA A 119 -19.90 3.09 4.39
N GLN A 120 -19.77 3.80 5.52
CA GLN A 120 -18.95 5.00 5.63
C GLN A 120 -17.48 4.71 5.29
N ILE A 121 -16.92 3.64 5.87
CA ILE A 121 -15.54 3.20 5.63
C ILE A 121 -15.33 2.87 4.15
N VAL A 122 -16.25 2.15 3.51
CA VAL A 122 -16.19 1.88 2.06
C VAL A 122 -16.17 3.18 1.26
N GLY A 123 -16.98 4.17 1.64
CA GLY A 123 -16.98 5.49 1.03
C GLY A 123 -15.63 6.21 1.15
N LEU A 124 -15.00 6.16 2.32
CA LEU A 124 -13.68 6.75 2.57
C LEU A 124 -12.55 5.99 1.85
N MET A 125 -12.63 4.66 1.77
CA MET A 125 -11.71 3.86 0.95
C MET A 125 -11.87 4.17 -0.54
N GLY A 126 -13.03 4.65 -0.96
CA GLY A 126 -13.32 5.14 -2.29
C GLY A 126 -13.04 6.63 -2.51
N SER A 127 -12.29 7.30 -1.62
CA SER A 127 -11.96 8.72 -1.79
C SER A 127 -11.22 8.99 -3.11
N GLN A 128 -11.58 10.11 -3.73
CA GLN A 128 -11.04 10.56 -5.02
C GLN A 128 -10.28 11.88 -4.85
N ASP A 129 -9.32 12.13 -5.74
CA ASP A 129 -8.66 13.42 -5.88
C ASP A 129 -9.55 14.44 -6.61
N ALA A 130 -9.04 15.67 -6.79
CA ALA A 130 -9.72 16.74 -7.50
C ALA A 130 -10.05 16.42 -8.98
N ASN A 131 -9.41 15.41 -9.57
CA ASN A 131 -9.61 14.97 -10.94
C ASN A 131 -10.59 13.78 -11.05
N GLY A 132 -11.19 13.35 -9.93
CA GLY A 132 -12.07 12.18 -9.87
C GLY A 132 -11.33 10.84 -9.84
N GLN A 133 -10.02 10.86 -9.62
CA GLN A 133 -9.17 9.67 -9.59
C GLN A 133 -9.14 9.08 -8.18
N TYR A 134 -9.38 7.78 -8.05
CA TYR A 134 -9.35 7.10 -6.76
C TYR A 134 -7.95 7.11 -6.14
N LEU A 135 -7.85 7.52 -4.88
CA LEU A 135 -6.58 7.69 -4.17
C LEU A 135 -5.88 6.37 -3.87
N PHE A 136 -6.67 5.31 -3.66
CA PHE A 136 -6.19 4.02 -3.14
C PHE A 136 -6.20 2.88 -4.19
N SER A 137 -6.39 3.16 -5.47
CA SER A 137 -6.50 2.12 -6.51
C SER A 137 -5.19 1.79 -7.27
N GLY A 138 -4.07 2.41 -6.88
CA GLY A 138 -2.78 2.19 -7.56
C GLY A 138 -2.74 2.87 -8.93
N SER A 139 -2.32 2.15 -9.97
CA SER A 139 -2.34 2.67 -11.35
C SER A 139 -3.73 2.69 -11.99
N LYS A 140 -4.68 1.90 -11.45
CA LYS A 140 -6.08 1.84 -11.90
C LYS A 140 -6.91 3.01 -11.34
N SER A 141 -6.47 4.23 -11.60
CA SER A 141 -7.02 5.46 -11.00
C SER A 141 -8.53 5.68 -11.24
N THR A 142 -9.11 5.07 -12.28
CA THR A 142 -10.54 5.18 -12.60
C THR A 142 -11.39 4.00 -12.09
N THR A 143 -10.78 3.03 -11.42
CA THR A 143 -11.47 1.84 -10.89
C THR A 143 -11.69 1.99 -9.39
N PRO A 144 -12.92 1.80 -8.88
CA PRO A 144 -13.17 1.78 -7.45
C PRO A 144 -12.25 0.74 -6.77
N PRO A 145 -11.57 1.10 -5.67
CA PRO A 145 -10.60 0.21 -5.05
C PRO A 145 -11.23 -1.03 -4.42
N TYR A 146 -12.51 -1.01 -4.06
CA TYR A 146 -13.21 -2.14 -3.46
C TYR A 146 -14.50 -2.49 -4.18
N ALA A 147 -14.72 -3.79 -4.38
CA ALA A 147 -15.95 -4.34 -4.93
C ALA A 147 -16.59 -5.32 -3.93
N LEU A 148 -17.92 -5.29 -3.87
CA LEU A 148 -18.71 -6.21 -3.05
C LEU A 148 -18.89 -7.53 -3.81
N ASN A 149 -18.55 -8.64 -3.17
CA ASN A 149 -18.73 -10.00 -3.67
C ASN A 149 -20.16 -10.49 -3.36
N SER A 150 -20.59 -11.55 -4.03
CA SER A 150 -21.91 -12.16 -3.83
C SER A 150 -22.15 -12.76 -2.44
N ASP A 151 -21.07 -13.07 -1.72
CA ASP A 151 -21.10 -13.59 -0.34
C ASP A 151 -21.10 -12.47 0.72
N GLY A 152 -21.13 -11.20 0.30
CA GLY A 152 -21.11 -10.03 1.19
C GLY A 152 -19.71 -9.59 1.66
N THR A 153 -18.66 -10.28 1.22
CA THR A 153 -17.26 -9.88 1.44
C THR A 153 -16.81 -8.84 0.42
N TYR A 154 -15.68 -8.18 0.67
CA TYR A 154 -15.09 -7.20 -0.23
C TYR A 154 -13.74 -7.68 -0.76
N SER A 155 -13.51 -7.40 -2.05
CA SER A 155 -12.27 -7.66 -2.77
C SER A 155 -11.61 -6.35 -3.20
N TYR A 156 -10.30 -6.25 -3.01
CA TYR A 156 -9.51 -5.16 -3.58
C TYR A 156 -9.41 -5.30 -5.11
N SER A 157 -9.80 -4.25 -5.83
CA SER A 157 -9.87 -4.20 -7.30
C SER A 157 -8.79 -3.31 -7.93
N GLY A 158 -7.98 -2.63 -7.11
CA GLY A 158 -6.85 -1.81 -7.54
C GLY A 158 -5.61 -2.64 -7.94
N ASP A 159 -4.43 -2.03 -7.82
CA ASP A 159 -3.13 -2.68 -7.95
C ASP A 159 -2.09 -2.09 -6.97
N GLN A 160 -0.91 -2.70 -6.90
CA GLN A 160 0.18 -2.33 -5.98
C GLN A 160 1.13 -1.26 -6.55
N THR A 161 0.80 -0.66 -7.69
CA THR A 161 1.72 0.21 -8.41
C THR A 161 1.83 1.56 -7.71
N SER A 162 3.06 1.92 -7.34
CA SER A 162 3.41 3.26 -6.91
C SER A 162 3.57 4.18 -8.12
N VAL A 163 2.92 5.34 -8.09
CA VAL A 163 3.03 6.38 -9.13
C VAL A 163 4.17 7.32 -8.74
N ASN A 164 5.33 7.15 -9.35
CA ASN A 164 6.52 7.94 -8.99
C ASN A 164 6.59 9.24 -9.81
N LEU A 165 6.74 10.36 -9.12
CA LEU A 165 6.97 11.67 -9.71
C LEU A 165 8.39 12.14 -9.43
N ALA A 166 9.06 12.71 -10.44
CA ALA A 166 10.38 13.32 -10.25
C ALA A 166 10.26 14.58 -9.40
N ILE A 167 11.02 14.66 -8.31
CA ILE A 167 11.00 15.78 -7.37
C ILE A 167 12.33 16.53 -7.31
N GLY A 168 13.35 16.03 -8.00
CA GLY A 168 14.70 16.59 -8.04
C GLY A 168 15.54 15.85 -9.08
N ASP A 169 16.77 16.31 -9.29
CA ASP A 169 17.70 15.64 -10.20
C ASP A 169 18.04 14.23 -9.67
N GLY A 170 17.74 13.20 -10.46
CA GLY A 170 17.88 11.79 -10.07
C GLY A 170 16.97 11.32 -8.92
N LEU A 171 16.03 12.15 -8.45
CA LEU A 171 15.16 11.85 -7.30
C LEU A 171 13.69 11.75 -7.71
N SER A 172 13.05 10.65 -7.31
CA SER A 172 11.62 10.43 -7.51
C SER A 172 10.93 10.02 -6.21
N MET A 173 9.66 10.40 -6.06
CA MET A 173 8.83 10.09 -4.90
C MET A 173 7.49 9.50 -5.34
N ALA A 174 7.00 8.49 -4.62
CA ALA A 174 5.65 7.97 -4.84
C ALA A 174 4.61 9.02 -4.44
N SER A 175 3.65 9.30 -5.34
CA SER A 175 2.58 10.27 -5.14
C SER A 175 1.30 9.68 -4.58
N ASN A 176 1.23 8.35 -4.43
CA ASN A 176 0.06 7.63 -3.93
C ASN A 176 0.40 6.68 -2.77
N THR A 177 -0.63 6.31 -2.02
CA THR A 177 -0.65 5.17 -1.09
C THR A 177 -1.63 4.17 -1.66
N THR A 178 -1.21 2.93 -1.93
CA THR A 178 -2.12 1.93 -2.50
C THR A 178 -3.06 1.38 -1.42
N GLY A 179 -4.27 0.99 -1.81
CA GLY A 179 -5.22 0.33 -0.90
C GLY A 179 -4.69 -1.04 -0.44
N TRP A 180 -3.86 -1.68 -1.26
CA TRP A 180 -3.12 -2.87 -0.85
C TRP A 180 -2.25 -2.59 0.37
N ASP A 181 -1.42 -1.54 0.32
CA ASP A 181 -0.55 -1.15 1.43
C ASP A 181 -1.35 -0.67 2.64
N ALA A 182 -2.42 0.08 2.43
CA ALA A 182 -3.18 0.66 3.53
C ALA A 182 -4.09 -0.34 4.25
N PHE A 183 -4.59 -1.38 3.57
CA PHE A 183 -5.76 -2.13 4.06
C PHE A 183 -5.67 -3.65 3.92
N GLU A 184 -4.90 -4.18 2.95
CA GLU A 184 -4.85 -5.63 2.67
C GLU A 184 -3.73 -6.35 3.44
N GLN A 185 -2.78 -5.59 4.00
CA GLN A 185 -1.64 -6.13 4.76
C GLN A 185 -1.90 -6.27 6.27
N ALA A 186 -3.10 -5.92 6.74
CA ALA A 186 -3.48 -6.07 8.13
C ALA A 186 -3.39 -7.55 8.55
N ILE A 187 -2.61 -7.83 9.60
CA ILE A 187 -2.42 -9.19 10.11
C ILE A 187 -3.76 -9.74 10.56
N ASN A 188 -4.12 -10.92 10.07
CA ASN A 188 -5.22 -11.67 10.63
C ASN A 188 -4.74 -12.33 11.93
N THR A 189 -5.39 -11.99 13.03
CA THR A 189 -5.12 -12.54 14.35
C THR A 189 -5.81 -13.90 14.55
N THR A 190 -6.75 -14.30 13.69
CA THR A 190 -7.54 -15.53 13.86
C THR A 190 -7.09 -16.62 12.90
N ARG A 191 -5.86 -17.08 13.13
CA ARG A 191 -5.15 -18.05 12.28
C ARG A 191 -5.17 -19.46 12.81
N THR A 192 -5.86 -19.68 13.92
CA THR A 192 -5.96 -20.97 14.59
C THR A 192 -7.42 -21.33 14.80
N SER A 193 -7.67 -22.63 14.87
CA SER A 193 -8.98 -23.21 15.06
C SER A 193 -8.90 -24.34 16.08
N SER A 194 -9.98 -24.52 16.83
CA SER A 194 -10.15 -25.59 17.80
C SER A 194 -11.33 -26.46 17.39
N SER A 195 -11.21 -27.78 17.58
CA SER A 195 -12.30 -28.74 17.37
C SER A 195 -12.24 -29.83 18.41
N LEU A 196 -13.38 -30.34 18.87
CA LEU A 196 -13.41 -31.46 19.84
C LEU A 196 -12.75 -32.72 19.27
N THR A 197 -11.93 -33.39 20.08
CA THR A 197 -11.38 -34.71 19.73
C THR A 197 -12.43 -35.80 19.94
N SER A 198 -12.37 -36.87 19.16
CA SER A 198 -13.25 -38.03 19.34
C SER A 198 -12.74 -38.97 20.45
N PRO A 199 -13.60 -39.48 21.36
CA PRO A 199 -15.05 -39.22 21.46
C PRO A 199 -15.33 -37.82 22.01
N ALA A 200 -16.20 -37.07 21.32
CA ALA A 200 -16.47 -35.67 21.64
C ALA A 200 -17.39 -35.56 22.87
N VAL A 201 -16.90 -34.90 23.92
CA VAL A 201 -17.72 -34.46 25.06
C VAL A 201 -18.22 -33.05 24.75
N ASN A 202 -19.44 -32.93 24.24
CA ASN A 202 -20.07 -31.66 23.85
C ASN A 202 -21.30 -31.37 24.71
N ASP A 203 -21.10 -31.25 26.02
CA ASP A 203 -22.16 -30.98 26.99
C ASP A 203 -22.36 -29.48 27.28
N GLY A 204 -21.58 -28.62 26.62
CA GLY A 204 -21.61 -27.16 26.74
C GLY A 204 -20.84 -26.60 27.94
N LYS A 205 -20.21 -27.44 28.77
CA LYS A 205 -19.52 -27.01 29.99
C LYS A 205 -18.11 -26.49 29.74
N VAL A 206 -17.37 -27.11 28.83
CA VAL A 206 -16.02 -26.68 28.43
C VAL A 206 -16.01 -26.37 26.95
N ALA A 207 -15.47 -25.21 26.59
CA ALA A 207 -15.23 -24.85 25.20
C ALA A 207 -13.87 -24.18 25.07
N LEU A 208 -13.08 -24.61 24.09
CA LEU A 208 -11.81 -23.98 23.77
C LEU A 208 -12.00 -23.01 22.59
N SER A 209 -11.58 -21.75 22.72
CA SER A 209 -11.55 -20.84 21.58
C SER A 209 -10.56 -21.31 20.52
N GLY A 210 -10.76 -20.90 19.26
CA GLY A 210 -9.82 -21.16 18.19
C GLY A 210 -8.45 -20.53 18.43
N GLY A 211 -8.37 -19.55 19.33
CA GLY A 211 -7.16 -18.82 19.68
C GLY A 211 -6.92 -17.59 18.82
N ILE A 212 -6.29 -16.58 19.42
CA ILE A 212 -5.87 -15.35 18.76
C ILE A 212 -4.34 -15.31 18.76
N VAL A 213 -3.74 -15.08 17.60
CA VAL A 213 -2.30 -14.90 17.47
C VAL A 213 -1.90 -13.57 18.11
N GLY A 214 -1.33 -13.63 19.32
CA GLY A 214 -0.81 -12.47 20.04
C GLY A 214 0.65 -12.14 19.69
N SER A 215 1.41 -13.10 19.16
CA SER A 215 2.78 -12.88 18.70
C SER A 215 3.03 -13.64 17.39
N ASN A 216 3.03 -12.93 16.26
CA ASN A 216 3.26 -13.52 14.95
C ASN A 216 4.64 -14.21 14.86
N THR A 217 5.68 -13.60 15.43
CA THR A 217 7.04 -14.18 15.45
C THR A 217 7.11 -15.49 16.24
N THR A 218 6.48 -15.54 17.42
CA THR A 218 6.45 -16.76 18.24
C THR A 218 5.55 -17.83 17.60
N TYR A 219 4.41 -17.42 17.06
CA TYR A 219 3.50 -18.31 16.34
C TYR A 219 4.20 -18.99 15.16
N ASN A 220 4.83 -18.23 14.27
CA ASN A 220 5.50 -18.77 13.09
C ASN A 220 6.70 -19.68 13.46
N SER A 221 7.45 -19.33 14.52
CA SER A 221 8.66 -20.08 14.91
C SER A 221 8.39 -21.30 15.79
N LYS A 222 7.33 -21.30 16.60
CA LYS A 222 7.07 -22.35 17.60
C LYS A 222 5.74 -23.06 17.43
N PHE A 223 4.65 -22.35 17.09
CA PHE A 223 3.33 -22.96 17.00
C PHE A 223 3.20 -23.86 15.76
N VAL A 224 3.62 -23.35 14.60
CA VAL A 224 3.40 -24.02 13.31
C VAL A 224 4.11 -25.38 13.22
N GLY A 225 5.29 -25.53 13.83
CA GLY A 225 6.10 -26.76 13.71
C GLY A 225 5.61 -27.96 14.54
N GLY A 226 4.81 -27.75 15.59
CA GLY A 226 4.36 -28.80 16.51
C GLY A 226 2.88 -29.20 16.40
N GLN A 227 2.14 -28.57 15.49
CA GLN A 227 0.70 -28.83 15.31
C GLN A 227 0.41 -30.15 14.57
N PRO A 228 -0.81 -30.72 14.67
CA PRO A 228 -1.89 -30.28 15.56
C PRO A 228 -1.58 -30.61 17.02
N TYR A 229 -2.02 -29.73 17.92
CA TYR A 229 -1.90 -29.94 19.36
C TYR A 229 -3.18 -30.57 19.90
N THR A 230 -3.06 -31.40 20.93
CA THR A 230 -4.20 -31.87 21.72
C THR A 230 -4.18 -31.18 23.07
N VAL A 231 -5.20 -30.36 23.32
CA VAL A 231 -5.47 -29.69 24.59
C VAL A 231 -6.48 -30.54 25.36
N ALA A 232 -6.05 -31.15 26.46
CA ALA A 232 -6.87 -31.99 27.31
C ALA A 232 -7.06 -31.34 28.68
N PHE A 233 -8.31 -31.23 29.13
CA PHE A 233 -8.65 -30.74 30.46
C PHE A 233 -8.55 -31.89 31.45
N LEU A 234 -7.58 -31.78 32.38
CA LEU A 234 -7.32 -32.83 33.39
C LEU A 234 -8.19 -32.65 34.63
N SER A 235 -8.45 -31.40 35.01
CA SER A 235 -9.22 -31.00 36.17
C SER A 235 -9.84 -29.63 35.96
N SER A 236 -10.56 -29.09 36.94
CA SER A 236 -11.10 -27.73 36.90
C SER A 236 -10.03 -26.63 37.04
N SER A 237 -8.75 -27.00 37.14
CA SER A 237 -7.64 -26.07 37.34
C SER A 237 -6.39 -26.38 36.52
N GLN A 238 -6.36 -27.51 35.79
CA GLN A 238 -5.18 -27.94 35.05
C GLN A 238 -5.56 -28.47 33.66
N LEU A 239 -4.88 -27.95 32.64
CA LEU A 239 -4.88 -28.50 31.29
C LEU A 239 -3.54 -29.15 30.96
N LYS A 240 -3.55 -29.99 29.94
CA LYS A 240 -2.38 -30.61 29.33
C LYS A 240 -2.38 -30.34 27.83
N ILE A 241 -1.25 -29.92 27.28
CA ILE A 241 -1.05 -29.74 25.84
C ILE A 241 -0.02 -30.74 25.36
N THR A 242 -0.40 -31.52 24.35
CA THR A 242 0.51 -32.44 23.66
C THR A 242 0.67 -32.03 22.21
N ASP A 243 1.87 -32.14 21.67
CA ASP A 243 2.14 -31.86 20.25
C ASP A 243 1.73 -33.04 19.35
N ALA A 244 1.93 -32.89 18.04
CA ALA A 244 1.59 -33.92 17.06
C ALA A 244 2.39 -35.23 17.24
N ALA A 245 3.56 -35.19 17.88
CA ALA A 245 4.36 -36.35 18.21
C ALA A 245 3.95 -36.98 19.56
N GLY A 246 2.99 -36.39 20.27
CA GLY A 246 2.53 -36.80 21.59
C GLY A 246 3.43 -36.33 22.73
N ALA A 247 4.39 -35.45 22.48
CA ALA A 247 5.24 -34.89 23.53
C ALA A 247 4.45 -33.87 24.36
N ASP A 248 4.64 -33.91 25.69
CA ASP A 248 4.02 -32.96 26.61
C ASP A 248 4.73 -31.60 26.52
N VAL A 249 4.01 -30.61 26.02
CA VAL A 249 4.50 -29.23 25.82
C VAL A 249 3.77 -28.25 26.73
N THR A 250 3.06 -28.74 27.75
CA THR A 250 2.25 -27.94 28.67
C THR A 250 3.08 -26.88 29.41
N ALA A 251 4.36 -27.15 29.68
CA ALA A 251 5.27 -26.20 30.33
C ALA A 251 5.51 -24.92 29.51
N GLU A 252 5.23 -24.92 28.21
CA GLU A 252 5.32 -23.74 27.34
C GLU A 252 4.02 -22.92 27.31
N ALA A 253 2.96 -23.40 27.95
CA ALA A 253 1.75 -22.62 28.18
C ALA A 253 1.92 -21.70 29.40
N SER A 254 1.21 -20.57 29.42
CA SER A 254 1.15 -19.69 30.58
C SER A 254 0.76 -20.47 31.83
N GLN A 255 1.43 -20.18 32.95
CA GLN A 255 1.23 -20.88 34.23
C GLN A 255 1.37 -22.41 34.14
N ALA A 256 2.11 -22.93 33.15
CA ALA A 256 2.25 -24.36 32.89
C ALA A 256 0.90 -25.10 32.81
N GLY A 257 -0.09 -24.46 32.17
CA GLY A 257 -1.43 -25.03 32.00
C GLY A 257 -2.35 -24.92 33.22
N ALA A 258 -1.96 -24.20 34.27
CA ALA A 258 -2.87 -23.86 35.36
C ALA A 258 -3.89 -22.79 34.92
N PHE A 259 -5.15 -22.96 35.30
CA PHE A 259 -6.24 -22.01 35.06
C PHE A 259 -7.26 -22.02 36.21
N SER A 260 -8.25 -21.12 36.19
CA SER A 260 -9.36 -21.11 37.15
C SER A 260 -10.70 -21.37 36.47
N SER A 261 -11.42 -22.42 36.88
CA SER A 261 -12.81 -22.66 36.45
C SER A 261 -13.84 -21.70 37.06
N VAL A 262 -13.44 -20.88 38.04
CA VAL A 262 -14.36 -20.03 38.82
C VAL A 262 -14.31 -18.57 38.36
N ASN A 263 -13.12 -18.04 38.08
CA ASN A 263 -12.94 -16.66 37.66
C ASN A 263 -12.77 -16.60 36.13
N ALA A 264 -13.73 -16.02 35.43
CA ALA A 264 -13.68 -15.88 33.97
C ALA A 264 -12.44 -15.11 33.49
N SER A 265 -11.91 -14.19 34.30
CA SER A 265 -10.69 -13.43 33.96
C SER A 265 -9.43 -14.30 33.94
N ASP A 266 -9.46 -15.44 34.63
CA ASP A 266 -8.34 -16.38 34.79
C ASP A 266 -8.52 -17.64 33.91
N GLN A 267 -9.36 -17.55 32.88
CA GLN A 267 -9.61 -18.59 31.87
C GLN A 267 -8.87 -18.31 30.55
N THR A 268 -7.80 -17.52 30.60
CA THR A 268 -6.96 -17.21 29.44
C THR A 268 -5.66 -18.01 29.52
N VAL A 269 -5.24 -18.61 28.41
CA VAL A 269 -3.98 -19.35 28.33
C VAL A 269 -3.20 -18.94 27.09
N SER A 270 -1.99 -18.42 27.29
CA SER A 270 -1.06 -18.14 26.21
C SER A 270 -0.21 -19.37 25.92
N PHE A 271 -0.17 -19.85 24.68
CA PHE A 271 0.63 -20.99 24.27
C PHE A 271 1.28 -20.72 22.91
N ARG A 272 2.62 -20.76 22.87
CA ARG A 272 3.43 -20.58 21.64
C ARG A 272 3.00 -19.39 20.74
N GLY A 273 2.60 -18.28 21.36
CA GLY A 273 2.19 -17.05 20.66
C GLY A 273 0.69 -16.96 20.32
N VAL A 274 -0.11 -17.94 20.74
CA VAL A 274 -1.57 -17.99 20.60
C VAL A 274 -2.22 -17.83 21.97
N ASN A 275 -3.17 -16.91 22.08
CA ASN A 275 -3.97 -16.67 23.29
C ASN A 275 -5.30 -17.41 23.14
N LEU A 276 -5.54 -18.35 24.05
CA LEU A 276 -6.73 -19.21 24.10
C LEU A 276 -7.65 -18.76 25.24
N ASN A 277 -8.96 -18.83 25.02
CA ASN A 277 -9.99 -18.66 26.04
C ASN A 277 -10.62 -20.03 26.31
N LEU A 278 -10.63 -20.45 27.57
CA LEU A 278 -11.03 -21.81 28.00
C LEU A 278 -12.52 -21.95 28.32
N ASN A 279 -13.29 -20.85 28.31
CA ASN A 279 -14.76 -20.76 28.44
C ASN A 279 -15.41 -21.91 29.22
N ILE A 280 -15.26 -21.87 30.55
CA ILE A 280 -15.77 -22.86 31.49
C ILE A 280 -17.12 -22.39 32.07
N ASN A 281 -18.18 -23.11 31.72
CA ASN A 281 -19.57 -22.79 32.05
C ASN A 281 -20.14 -23.83 33.02
N LEU A 282 -19.76 -23.72 34.29
CA LEU A 282 -20.24 -24.59 35.36
C LEU A 282 -21.42 -23.95 36.10
N THR A 283 -22.42 -24.76 36.44
CA THR A 283 -23.50 -24.34 37.34
C THR A 283 -22.98 -24.12 38.77
N ASP A 284 -23.72 -23.36 39.59
CA ASP A 284 -23.34 -23.16 41.00
C ASP A 284 -23.21 -24.48 41.78
N ALA A 285 -24.03 -25.48 41.44
CA ALA A 285 -23.95 -26.82 42.02
C ALA A 285 -22.65 -27.54 41.62
N GLU A 286 -22.21 -27.41 40.37
CA GLU A 286 -20.97 -28.03 39.89
C GLU A 286 -19.73 -27.34 40.48
N ARG A 287 -19.80 -26.03 40.74
CA ARG A 287 -18.74 -25.28 41.42
C ARG A 287 -18.70 -25.44 42.95
N ALA A 288 -19.66 -26.16 43.54
CA ALA A 288 -19.79 -26.24 44.99
C ALA A 288 -18.56 -26.85 45.69
N THR A 289 -17.88 -27.79 45.04
CA THR A 289 -16.65 -28.41 45.54
C THR A 289 -15.63 -28.60 44.42
N THR A 290 -14.35 -28.70 44.77
CA THR A 290 -13.30 -29.03 43.79
C THR A 290 -13.58 -30.38 43.10
N ALA A 291 -14.05 -31.39 43.83
CA ALA A 291 -14.34 -32.71 43.26
C ALA A 291 -15.47 -32.67 42.21
N THR A 292 -16.53 -31.89 42.44
CA THR A 292 -17.63 -31.74 41.48
C THR A 292 -17.22 -30.92 40.27
N ALA A 293 -16.39 -29.90 40.46
CA ALA A 293 -15.87 -29.09 39.36
C ALA A 293 -14.88 -29.89 38.49
N ASP A 294 -14.00 -30.68 39.12
CA ASP A 294 -13.05 -31.55 38.43
C ASP A 294 -13.79 -32.60 37.60
N ALA A 295 -14.82 -33.23 38.15
CA ALA A 295 -15.64 -34.20 37.44
C ALA A 295 -16.40 -33.59 36.25
N ALA A 296 -16.79 -32.31 36.33
CA ALA A 296 -17.49 -31.62 35.26
C ALA A 296 -16.57 -31.15 34.12
N VAL A 297 -15.28 -30.91 34.41
CA VAL A 297 -14.30 -30.40 33.44
C VAL A 297 -13.43 -31.50 32.84
N ALA A 298 -13.04 -32.50 33.65
CA ALA A 298 -12.18 -33.58 33.21
C ALA A 298 -12.78 -34.38 32.05
N GLY A 299 -11.94 -34.78 31.09
CA GLY A 299 -12.34 -35.59 29.93
C GLY A 299 -12.72 -34.79 28.68
N HIS A 300 -12.82 -33.46 28.77
CA HIS A 300 -12.93 -32.60 27.60
C HIS A 300 -11.56 -32.47 26.91
N SER A 301 -11.52 -32.66 25.59
CA SER A 301 -10.30 -32.48 24.82
C SER A 301 -10.57 -31.92 23.42
N PHE A 302 -9.64 -31.09 22.97
CA PHE A 302 -9.72 -30.31 21.75
C PHE A 302 -8.43 -30.45 20.94
N GLN A 303 -8.58 -30.62 19.63
CA GLN A 303 -7.53 -30.45 18.66
C GLN A 303 -7.39 -28.95 18.37
N LEU A 304 -6.19 -28.41 18.53
CA LEU A 304 -5.83 -27.03 18.23
C LEU A 304 -4.79 -27.01 17.11
N ALA A 305 -5.09 -26.31 16.02
CA ALA A 305 -4.20 -26.21 14.87
C ALA A 305 -4.37 -24.87 14.14
N SER A 306 -3.42 -24.53 13.27
CA SER A 306 -3.60 -23.46 12.30
C SER A 306 -4.85 -23.73 11.46
N THR A 307 -5.68 -22.70 11.29
CA THR A 307 -6.79 -22.74 10.33
C THR A 307 -6.18 -23.04 8.95
N PRO A 308 -6.58 -24.14 8.29
CA PRO A 308 -6.04 -24.47 6.99
C PRO A 308 -6.23 -23.31 6.02
N SER A 309 -5.20 -22.98 5.26
CA SER A 309 -5.34 -22.03 4.15
C SER A 309 -6.41 -22.53 3.19
N SER A 310 -7.40 -21.70 2.92
CA SER A 310 -8.44 -22.03 1.95
C SER A 310 -7.98 -21.63 0.55
N ILE A 311 -8.24 -22.51 -0.41
CA ILE A 311 -7.94 -22.26 -1.81
C ILE A 311 -9.27 -22.31 -2.55
N SER A 312 -9.70 -21.17 -3.09
CA SER A 312 -10.83 -21.16 -4.00
C SER A 312 -10.31 -21.28 -5.43
N THR A 313 -11.03 -22.02 -6.25
CA THR A 313 -10.69 -22.20 -7.67
C THR A 313 -11.93 -22.00 -8.51
N SER A 314 -11.77 -21.36 -9.67
CA SER A 314 -12.81 -21.24 -10.66
C SER A 314 -12.28 -21.66 -12.03
N ARG A 315 -13.10 -22.41 -12.77
CA ARG A 315 -12.78 -22.85 -14.13
C ARG A 315 -12.95 -21.68 -15.09
N SER A 316 -11.96 -21.43 -15.94
CA SER A 316 -12.09 -20.44 -16.99
C SER A 316 -13.11 -20.89 -18.05
N ALA A 317 -13.93 -19.96 -18.56
CA ALA A 317 -14.97 -20.26 -19.53
C ALA A 317 -14.43 -20.82 -20.86
N GLY A 318 -13.15 -20.55 -21.18
CA GLY A 318 -12.48 -20.99 -22.41
C GLY A 318 -11.81 -22.37 -22.37
N ASN A 319 -11.98 -23.15 -21.30
CA ASN A 319 -11.32 -24.44 -21.17
C ASN A 319 -11.87 -25.50 -22.15
N PRO A 320 -11.01 -26.18 -22.95
CA PRO A 320 -11.43 -27.24 -23.86
C PRO A 320 -11.92 -28.54 -23.19
N SER A 321 -11.44 -28.91 -21.99
CA SER A 321 -11.88 -30.15 -21.32
C SER A 321 -12.99 -29.94 -20.29
N ALA A 322 -13.74 -30.99 -19.95
CA ALA A 322 -14.72 -30.95 -18.87
C ALA A 322 -14.12 -31.09 -17.45
N ALA A 323 -12.79 -31.17 -17.31
CA ALA A 323 -12.14 -31.32 -16.01
C ALA A 323 -12.43 -30.12 -15.10
N THR A 324 -12.71 -30.41 -13.83
CA THR A 324 -12.91 -29.40 -12.78
C THR A 324 -11.98 -29.69 -11.60
N ILE A 325 -11.63 -28.66 -10.84
CA ILE A 325 -10.98 -28.83 -9.54
C ILE A 325 -12.09 -29.07 -8.51
N THR A 326 -12.08 -30.25 -7.90
CA THR A 326 -13.07 -30.70 -6.92
C THR A 326 -12.66 -30.40 -5.49
N ALA A 327 -11.36 -30.31 -5.24
CA ALA A 327 -10.79 -29.89 -3.97
C ALA A 327 -9.47 -29.18 -4.22
N ALA A 328 -9.21 -28.12 -3.47
CA ALA A 328 -7.92 -27.43 -3.45
C ALA A 328 -7.57 -27.11 -1.99
N SER A 329 -6.37 -27.47 -1.56
CA SER A 329 -5.91 -27.22 -0.19
C SER A 329 -4.39 -27.16 -0.14
N VAL A 330 -3.86 -26.36 0.78
CA VAL A 330 -2.42 -26.38 1.08
C VAL A 330 -2.06 -27.73 1.67
N GLY A 331 -0.96 -28.34 1.19
CA GLY A 331 -0.49 -29.62 1.70
C GLY A 331 -0.07 -29.54 3.17
N THR A 332 -0.22 -30.66 3.88
CA THR A 332 0.05 -30.75 5.33
C THR A 332 1.50 -31.10 5.65
N THR A 333 2.34 -31.36 4.65
CA THR A 333 3.76 -31.66 4.86
C THR A 333 4.56 -30.38 5.10
N ALA A 334 5.64 -30.47 5.89
CA ALA A 334 6.52 -29.32 6.12
C ALA A 334 7.10 -28.74 4.82
N SER A 335 7.34 -29.59 3.81
CA SER A 335 7.76 -29.18 2.47
C SER A 335 6.69 -28.41 1.71
N ASP A 336 5.43 -28.85 1.76
CA ASP A 336 4.32 -28.15 1.10
C ASP A 336 4.09 -26.78 1.73
N MET A 337 4.11 -26.71 3.06
CA MET A 337 3.93 -25.45 3.78
C MET A 337 5.07 -24.45 3.48
N THR A 338 6.31 -24.94 3.37
CA THR A 338 7.47 -24.12 3.00
C THR A 338 7.35 -23.64 1.55
N ALA A 339 7.00 -24.53 0.61
CA ALA A 339 6.81 -24.19 -0.79
C ALA A 339 5.67 -23.17 -0.96
N TYR A 340 4.56 -23.35 -0.25
CA TYR A 340 3.43 -22.43 -0.26
C TYR A 340 3.82 -21.04 0.23
N ASN A 341 4.45 -20.95 1.40
CA ASN A 341 4.86 -19.67 1.97
C ASN A 341 5.89 -18.92 1.12
N ASN A 342 6.80 -19.65 0.45
CA ASN A 342 7.91 -19.02 -0.28
C ASN A 342 7.62 -18.79 -1.76
N SER A 343 6.72 -19.57 -2.37
CA SER A 343 6.54 -19.57 -3.83
C SER A 343 5.10 -19.42 -4.29
N PHE A 344 4.08 -19.56 -3.44
CA PHE A 344 2.71 -19.38 -3.92
C PHE A 344 2.37 -17.89 -4.12
N PRO A 345 1.78 -17.48 -5.26
CA PRO A 345 1.46 -16.07 -5.51
C PRO A 345 0.39 -15.50 -4.55
N ALA A 346 0.72 -14.43 -3.83
CA ALA A 346 -0.19 -13.76 -2.89
C ALA A 346 -1.35 -12.99 -3.56
N GLY A 347 -1.15 -12.52 -4.80
CA GLY A 347 -2.16 -11.76 -5.59
C GLY A 347 -3.12 -12.63 -6.40
N GLY A 348 -3.19 -13.92 -6.10
CA GLY A 348 -3.90 -14.92 -6.90
C GLY A 348 -3.01 -15.55 -7.97
N ALA A 349 -3.40 -16.73 -8.42
CA ALA A 349 -2.66 -17.54 -9.37
C ALA A 349 -3.56 -18.07 -10.48
N ILE A 350 -2.95 -18.50 -11.58
CA ILE A 350 -3.64 -19.21 -12.65
C ILE A 350 -2.92 -20.53 -12.86
N LEU A 351 -3.63 -21.63 -12.62
CA LEU A 351 -3.15 -22.97 -12.93
C LEU A 351 -3.53 -23.29 -14.38
N LYS A 352 -2.54 -23.41 -15.25
CA LYS A 352 -2.70 -23.68 -16.67
C LYS A 352 -2.16 -25.06 -17.01
N PHE A 353 -2.92 -25.88 -17.72
CA PHE A 353 -2.46 -27.16 -18.21
C PHE A 353 -1.84 -27.03 -19.59
N SER A 354 -0.63 -27.56 -19.75
CA SER A 354 0.09 -27.64 -21.03
C SER A 354 -0.12 -28.99 -21.72
N SER A 355 -0.56 -30.02 -20.98
CA SER A 355 -0.98 -31.31 -21.52
C SER A 355 -2.02 -31.98 -20.60
N ALA A 356 -2.36 -33.24 -20.86
CA ALA A 356 -3.23 -34.04 -20.00
C ALA A 356 -2.65 -34.31 -18.60
N THR A 357 -1.34 -34.14 -18.43
CA THR A 357 -0.64 -34.37 -17.15
C THR A 357 0.18 -33.19 -16.70
N ASN A 358 0.67 -32.35 -17.60
CA ASN A 358 1.60 -31.27 -17.27
C ASN A 358 0.86 -29.96 -17.04
N TYR A 359 1.31 -29.20 -16.05
CA TYR A 359 0.76 -27.91 -15.67
C TYR A 359 1.84 -26.91 -15.29
N ASP A 360 1.44 -25.65 -15.38
CA ASP A 360 2.20 -24.46 -15.03
C ASP A 360 1.31 -23.55 -14.17
N LEU A 361 1.83 -23.12 -13.03
CA LEU A 361 1.19 -22.15 -12.13
C LEU A 361 1.81 -20.78 -12.38
N TYR A 362 0.99 -19.79 -12.69
CA TYR A 362 1.43 -18.41 -12.89
C TYR A 362 0.86 -17.49 -11.81
N ALA A 363 1.56 -16.41 -11.49
CA ALA A 363 0.97 -15.29 -10.75
C ALA A 363 -0.06 -14.56 -11.63
N SER A 364 -1.18 -14.14 -11.04
CA SER A 364 -2.18 -13.33 -11.72
C SER A 364 -1.80 -11.83 -11.65
N PRO A 365 -2.00 -11.04 -12.74
CA PRO A 365 -2.48 -11.43 -14.07
C PRO A 365 -1.36 -12.04 -14.95
N ILE A 366 -1.71 -13.00 -15.82
CA ILE A 366 -0.80 -13.51 -16.86
C ILE A 366 -0.67 -12.48 -17.98
N THR A 367 0.57 -12.18 -18.35
CA THR A 367 0.94 -11.40 -19.55
C THR A 367 1.77 -12.27 -20.51
N ALA A 368 2.04 -11.79 -21.72
CA ALA A 368 2.82 -12.52 -22.72
C ALA A 368 4.28 -12.81 -22.28
N SER A 369 4.80 -12.06 -21.30
CA SER A 369 6.15 -12.24 -20.73
C SER A 369 6.15 -12.95 -19.37
N SER A 370 5.00 -13.40 -18.87
CA SER A 370 4.92 -14.07 -17.56
C SER A 370 5.58 -15.45 -17.58
N THR A 371 6.49 -15.69 -16.64
CA THR A 371 7.08 -17.02 -16.40
C THR A 371 6.29 -17.79 -15.33
N PRO A 372 6.21 -19.13 -15.43
CA PRO A 372 5.56 -19.93 -14.40
C PRO A 372 6.33 -19.88 -13.09
N VAL A 373 5.58 -19.77 -12.00
CA VAL A 373 6.05 -19.74 -10.61
C VAL A 373 6.35 -21.15 -10.11
N SER A 374 5.57 -22.13 -10.58
CA SER A 374 5.81 -23.55 -10.38
C SER A 374 5.32 -24.30 -11.60
N SER A 375 5.99 -25.40 -11.95
CA SER A 375 5.57 -26.30 -13.02
C SER A 375 5.67 -27.73 -12.51
N GLY A 376 4.88 -28.63 -13.06
CA GLY A 376 4.85 -30.01 -12.62
C GLY A 376 3.96 -30.90 -13.46
N SER A 377 3.83 -32.14 -13.00
CA SER A 377 2.96 -33.16 -13.60
C SER A 377 2.04 -33.77 -12.56
N LEU A 378 0.83 -34.14 -12.96
CA LEU A 378 -0.16 -34.80 -12.11
C LEU A 378 0.40 -36.08 -11.49
N SER A 379 0.18 -36.24 -10.18
CA SER A 379 0.31 -37.52 -9.48
C SER A 379 -1.08 -38.09 -9.25
N GLY A 380 -1.49 -39.04 -10.09
CA GLY A 380 -2.89 -39.50 -10.15
C GLY A 380 -3.80 -38.38 -10.65
N SER A 381 -4.79 -37.99 -9.84
CA SER A 381 -5.72 -36.88 -10.11
C SER A 381 -5.31 -35.56 -9.44
N THR A 382 -4.13 -35.49 -8.83
CA THR A 382 -3.71 -34.33 -8.02
C THR A 382 -2.52 -33.61 -8.64
N ALA A 383 -2.63 -32.30 -8.84
CA ALA A 383 -1.52 -31.39 -9.12
C ALA A 383 -1.02 -30.78 -7.82
N ASN A 384 0.27 -30.86 -7.51
CA ASN A 384 0.88 -30.11 -6.41
C ASN A 384 1.68 -28.94 -7.00
N ALA A 385 1.13 -27.73 -6.94
CA ALA A 385 1.81 -26.55 -7.46
C ALA A 385 2.11 -25.58 -6.31
N SER A 386 3.39 -25.28 -6.10
CA SER A 386 3.85 -24.42 -5.00
C SER A 386 3.24 -24.80 -3.65
N GLY A 387 3.19 -26.10 -3.31
CA GLY A 387 2.67 -26.58 -2.03
C GLY A 387 1.13 -26.64 -1.91
N VAL A 388 0.38 -26.34 -2.97
CA VAL A 388 -1.07 -26.50 -3.03
C VAL A 388 -1.45 -27.74 -3.81
N ASN A 389 -2.26 -28.61 -3.19
CA ASN A 389 -2.82 -29.81 -3.82
C ASN A 389 -4.17 -29.48 -4.46
N PHE A 390 -4.24 -29.57 -5.79
CA PHE A 390 -5.45 -29.44 -6.59
C PHE A 390 -5.91 -30.81 -7.08
N THR A 391 -7.09 -31.26 -6.66
CA THR A 391 -7.66 -32.56 -7.05
C THR A 391 -8.67 -32.37 -8.17
N LEU A 392 -8.45 -33.03 -9.31
CA LEU A 392 -9.29 -32.92 -10.50
C LEU A 392 -10.34 -34.02 -10.58
N SER A 393 -11.52 -33.70 -11.11
CA SER A 393 -12.62 -34.65 -11.40
C SER A 393 -12.41 -35.50 -12.64
N GLY A 394 -11.46 -35.15 -13.51
CA GLY A 394 -11.21 -35.80 -14.80
C GLY A 394 -9.89 -35.37 -15.43
N THR A 395 -9.60 -35.88 -16.63
CA THR A 395 -8.35 -35.58 -17.34
C THR A 395 -8.40 -34.19 -18.00
N PRO A 396 -7.53 -33.25 -17.61
CA PRO A 396 -7.46 -31.94 -18.23
C PRO A 396 -6.93 -32.03 -19.68
N ALA A 397 -7.09 -30.97 -20.45
CA ALA A 397 -6.52 -30.84 -21.80
C ALA A 397 -5.55 -29.65 -21.87
N ALA A 398 -4.65 -29.69 -22.86
CA ALA A 398 -3.76 -28.58 -23.14
C ALA A 398 -4.58 -27.29 -23.39
N GLY A 399 -4.26 -26.23 -22.66
CA GLY A 399 -4.94 -24.95 -22.72
C GLY A 399 -5.94 -24.68 -21.60
N ASP A 400 -6.35 -25.70 -20.83
CA ASP A 400 -7.23 -25.52 -19.66
C ASP A 400 -6.60 -24.58 -18.63
N GLN A 401 -7.40 -23.69 -18.06
CA GLN A 401 -7.01 -22.70 -17.06
C GLN A 401 -8.00 -22.66 -15.90
N PHE A 402 -7.45 -22.58 -14.70
CA PHE A 402 -8.21 -22.39 -13.48
C PHE A 402 -7.65 -21.18 -12.75
N VAL A 403 -8.51 -20.23 -12.43
CA VAL A 403 -8.15 -19.11 -11.57
C VAL A 403 -8.16 -19.62 -10.15
N VAL A 404 -7.04 -19.42 -9.45
CA VAL A 404 -6.82 -19.86 -8.08
C VAL A 404 -6.65 -18.64 -7.21
N GLN A 405 -7.41 -18.56 -6.12
CA GLN A 405 -7.25 -17.54 -5.11
C GLN A 405 -6.90 -18.23 -3.81
N ALA A 406 -5.73 -17.93 -3.28
CA ALA A 406 -5.26 -18.45 -2.02
C ALA A 406 -5.62 -17.47 -0.90
N ASN A 407 -6.36 -17.94 0.09
CA ASN A 407 -6.50 -17.28 1.36
C ASN A 407 -5.60 -18.00 2.37
N THR A 408 -4.39 -17.45 2.54
CA THR A 408 -3.40 -17.93 3.51
C THR A 408 -3.86 -17.74 4.95
N HIS A 409 -4.99 -17.04 5.16
CA HIS A 409 -5.46 -16.51 6.43
C HIS A 409 -4.41 -15.64 7.14
N GLN A 410 -3.34 -15.20 6.48
CA GLN A 410 -2.29 -14.38 7.12
C GLN A 410 -2.72 -12.93 7.27
N THR A 411 -3.52 -12.44 6.33
CA THR A 411 -4.08 -11.10 6.35
C THR A 411 -5.60 -11.16 6.26
N GLN A 412 -6.25 -10.14 6.80
CA GLN A 412 -7.68 -9.94 6.65
C GLN A 412 -7.98 -8.45 6.59
N ASN A 413 -8.60 -8.01 5.49
CA ASN A 413 -9.01 -6.61 5.38
C ASN A 413 -10.17 -6.31 6.35
N ILE A 414 -10.21 -5.05 6.79
CA ILE A 414 -11.16 -4.61 7.82
C ILE A 414 -12.62 -4.69 7.37
N LEU A 415 -12.91 -4.66 6.06
CA LEU A 415 -14.27 -4.78 5.54
C LEU A 415 -14.79 -6.21 5.76
N ASN A 416 -13.93 -7.20 5.57
CA ASN A 416 -14.25 -8.60 5.80
C ASN A 416 -14.31 -8.94 7.30
N THR A 417 -13.49 -8.29 8.12
CA THR A 417 -13.63 -8.33 9.59
C THR A 417 -15.01 -7.80 10.01
N LEU A 418 -15.40 -6.62 9.51
CA LEU A 418 -16.70 -6.01 9.80
C LEU A 418 -17.86 -6.87 9.29
N THR A 419 -17.78 -7.42 8.08
CA THR A 419 -18.79 -8.35 7.56
C THR A 419 -18.91 -9.59 8.46
N SER A 420 -17.80 -10.17 8.92
CA SER A 420 -17.81 -11.35 9.79
C SER A 420 -18.50 -11.09 11.12
N VAL A 421 -18.19 -9.95 11.77
CA VAL A 421 -18.82 -9.60 13.06
C VAL A 421 -20.28 -9.21 12.91
N ILE A 422 -20.66 -8.50 11.84
CA ILE A 422 -22.06 -8.19 11.53
C ILE A 422 -22.86 -9.48 11.34
N THR A 423 -22.31 -10.48 10.64
CA THR A 423 -22.95 -11.79 10.49
C THR A 423 -23.09 -12.51 11.82
N ALA A 424 -22.06 -12.49 12.66
CA ALA A 424 -22.09 -13.09 13.99
C ALA A 424 -23.19 -12.45 14.88
N LEU A 425 -23.30 -11.12 14.88
CA LEU A 425 -24.31 -10.38 15.66
C LEU A 425 -25.74 -10.58 15.17
N ASN A 426 -25.93 -10.89 13.88
CA ASN A 426 -27.24 -11.20 13.32
C ASN A 426 -27.68 -12.66 13.56
N THR A 427 -26.73 -13.53 13.95
CA THR A 427 -27.01 -14.93 14.24
C THR A 427 -27.59 -15.06 15.65
N PRO A 428 -28.79 -15.65 15.83
CA PRO A 428 -29.38 -15.82 17.16
C PRO A 428 -28.50 -16.65 18.09
N ALA A 429 -28.30 -16.16 19.32
CA ALA A 429 -27.47 -16.82 20.33
C ALA A 429 -28.16 -16.96 21.71
N ASP A 430 -29.26 -16.24 21.95
CA ASP A 430 -29.94 -16.24 23.24
C ASP A 430 -30.37 -17.65 23.69
N GLY A 431 -30.11 -17.96 24.97
CA GLY A 431 -30.50 -19.24 25.57
C GLY A 431 -29.72 -20.46 25.05
N ASN A 432 -28.76 -20.28 24.15
CA ASN A 432 -27.90 -21.35 23.64
C ASN A 432 -26.44 -21.11 24.03
N PRO A 433 -25.92 -21.80 25.06
CA PRO A 433 -24.55 -21.63 25.53
C PRO A 433 -23.49 -21.80 24.43
N ALA A 434 -23.67 -22.78 23.53
CA ALA A 434 -22.75 -23.02 22.42
C ALA A 434 -22.79 -21.90 21.37
N ALA A 435 -23.96 -21.29 21.14
CA ALA A 435 -24.08 -20.14 20.23
C ALA A 435 -23.49 -18.87 20.84
N MET A 436 -23.70 -18.62 22.14
CA MET A 436 -23.07 -17.50 22.86
C MET A 436 -21.55 -17.60 22.87
N GLN A 437 -21.00 -18.80 22.98
CA GLN A 437 -19.56 -19.03 22.86
C GLN A 437 -19.02 -18.72 21.46
N LYS A 438 -19.73 -19.18 20.40
CA LYS A 438 -19.36 -18.86 19.01
C LYS A 438 -19.39 -17.35 18.76
N LEU A 439 -20.39 -16.67 19.31
CA LEU A 439 -20.49 -15.21 19.25
C LEU A 439 -19.28 -14.56 19.94
N SER A 440 -18.98 -14.93 21.19
CA SER A 440 -17.83 -14.39 21.92
C SER A 440 -16.51 -14.59 21.16
N GLY A 441 -16.28 -15.77 20.58
CA GLY A 441 -15.10 -16.03 19.75
C GLY A 441 -15.05 -15.14 18.49
N ALA A 442 -16.20 -14.88 17.85
CA ALA A 442 -16.29 -13.96 16.71
C ALA A 442 -16.02 -12.50 17.11
N LEU A 443 -16.47 -12.06 18.30
CA LEU A 443 -16.20 -10.71 18.80
C LEU A 443 -14.72 -10.53 19.13
N ASP A 444 -14.11 -11.49 19.82
CA ASP A 444 -12.67 -11.51 20.11
C ASP A 444 -11.84 -11.44 18.82
N SER A 445 -12.24 -12.26 17.83
CA SER A 445 -11.65 -12.28 16.48
C SER A 445 -11.71 -10.90 15.82
N ALA A 446 -12.89 -10.28 15.87
CA ALA A 446 -13.11 -8.96 15.29
C ALA A 446 -12.27 -7.89 16.00
N LEU A 447 -12.17 -7.92 17.34
CA LEU A 447 -11.36 -6.95 18.08
C LEU A 447 -9.87 -7.05 17.76
N GLY A 448 -9.34 -8.28 17.65
CA GLY A 448 -7.96 -8.51 17.22
C GLY A 448 -7.71 -7.96 15.82
N ASN A 449 -8.55 -8.32 14.85
CA ASN A 449 -8.39 -7.93 13.46
C ASN A 449 -8.67 -6.43 13.21
N LEU A 450 -9.59 -5.81 13.94
CA LEU A 450 -9.80 -4.36 13.91
C LEU A 450 -8.57 -3.62 14.45
N THR A 451 -7.93 -4.14 15.50
CA THR A 451 -6.70 -3.55 16.05
C THR A 451 -5.55 -3.65 15.05
N SER A 452 -5.31 -4.82 14.45
CA SER A 452 -4.31 -4.99 13.39
C SER A 452 -4.61 -4.14 12.15
N GLY A 453 -5.89 -3.95 11.82
CA GLY A 453 -6.32 -3.04 10.77
C GLY A 453 -5.96 -1.58 11.04
N THR A 454 -6.23 -1.09 12.25
CA THR A 454 -5.85 0.27 12.68
C THR A 454 -4.33 0.47 12.70
N GLU A 455 -3.55 -0.54 13.10
CA GLU A 455 -2.09 -0.50 13.05
C GLU A 455 -1.56 -0.40 11.62
N GLN A 456 -2.17 -1.14 10.69
CA GLN A 456 -1.79 -1.07 9.27
C GLN A 456 -2.08 0.32 8.68
N ILE A 457 -3.25 0.88 8.99
CA ILE A 457 -3.61 2.25 8.58
C ILE A 457 -2.63 3.28 9.17
N SER A 458 -2.26 3.12 10.44
CA SER A 458 -1.28 3.99 11.11
C SER A 458 0.09 3.93 10.43
N THR A 459 0.51 2.74 10.00
CA THR A 459 1.75 2.55 9.23
C THR A 459 1.68 3.27 7.88
N ALA A 460 0.55 3.19 7.19
CA ALA A 460 0.33 3.89 5.93
C ALA A 460 0.33 5.43 6.10
N ILE A 461 -0.29 5.96 7.16
CA ILE A 461 -0.23 7.38 7.52
C ILE A 461 1.21 7.80 7.78
N SER A 462 1.95 7.05 8.59
CA SER A 462 3.36 7.35 8.92
C SER A 462 4.25 7.37 7.67
N SER A 463 4.11 6.39 6.78
CA SER A 463 4.81 6.34 5.50
C SER A 463 4.44 7.53 4.61
N GLY A 464 3.16 7.90 4.55
CA GLY A 464 2.68 9.10 3.83
C GLY A 464 3.31 10.38 4.37
N GLY A 465 3.30 10.58 5.69
CA GLY A 465 3.91 11.73 6.35
C GLY A 465 5.42 11.82 6.14
N ALA A 466 6.13 10.69 6.17
CA ALA A 466 7.56 10.66 5.85
C ALA A 466 7.84 11.11 4.41
N ARG A 467 7.03 10.67 3.44
CA ARG A 467 7.12 11.11 2.04
C ARG A 467 6.81 12.60 1.87
N GLN A 468 5.77 13.09 2.54
CA GLN A 468 5.40 14.51 2.53
C GLN A 468 6.52 15.41 3.09
N ASN A 469 7.14 15.00 4.19
CA ASN A 469 8.29 15.72 4.77
C ASN A 469 9.50 15.72 3.84
N ALA A 470 9.83 14.57 3.23
CA ALA A 470 10.93 14.47 2.28
C ALA A 470 10.68 15.32 1.03
N ALA A 471 9.46 15.28 0.46
CA ALA A 471 9.08 16.09 -0.69
C ALA A 471 9.14 17.59 -0.38
N THR A 472 8.67 18.00 0.81
CA THR A 472 8.73 19.40 1.26
C THR A 472 10.17 19.88 1.43
N SER A 473 11.04 19.05 2.03
CA SER A 473 12.47 19.36 2.17
C SER A 473 13.17 19.48 0.82
N GLN A 474 12.86 18.60 -0.13
CA GLN A 474 13.36 18.71 -1.50
C GLN A 474 12.83 19.98 -2.19
N GLY A 475 11.59 20.38 -1.91
CA GLY A 475 11.00 21.63 -2.41
C GLY A 475 11.78 22.87 -2.00
N VAL A 476 12.20 22.94 -0.73
CA VAL A 476 13.07 24.03 -0.23
C VAL A 476 14.41 24.06 -0.99
N THR A 477 14.98 22.89 -1.28
CA THR A 477 16.22 22.79 -2.07
C THR A 477 16.00 23.28 -3.50
N ASN A 478 14.91 22.87 -4.14
CA ASN A 478 14.56 23.29 -5.50
C ASN A 478 14.32 24.80 -5.57
N ASP A 479 13.63 25.39 -4.60
CA ASP A 479 13.39 26.83 -4.52
C ASP A 479 14.71 27.61 -4.34
N SER A 480 15.67 27.06 -3.57
CA SER A 480 17.01 27.65 -3.43
C SER A 480 17.80 27.61 -4.75
N LEU A 481 17.76 26.47 -5.47
CA LEU A 481 18.37 26.35 -6.79
C LEU A 481 17.71 27.31 -7.80
N GLN A 482 16.39 27.45 -7.76
CA GLN A 482 15.64 28.37 -8.62
C GLN A 482 16.08 29.82 -8.39
N ALA A 483 16.22 30.23 -7.13
CA ALA A 483 16.71 31.55 -6.76
C ALA A 483 18.17 31.78 -7.24
N SER A 484 19.03 30.76 -7.11
CA SER A 484 20.40 30.81 -7.61
C SER A 484 20.43 30.95 -9.15
N ASN A 485 19.60 30.19 -9.87
CA ASN A 485 19.48 30.30 -11.31
C ASN A 485 19.01 31.68 -11.75
N SER A 486 18.01 32.24 -11.09
CA SER A 486 17.51 33.60 -11.36
C SER A 486 18.58 34.67 -11.10
N THR A 487 19.36 34.52 -10.04
CA THR A 487 20.47 35.42 -9.72
C THR A 487 21.58 35.33 -10.77
N ASN A 488 21.98 34.11 -11.14
CA ASN A 488 23.02 33.87 -12.15
C ASN A 488 22.58 34.35 -13.53
N GLN A 489 21.31 34.13 -13.90
CA GLN A 489 20.75 34.63 -15.15
C GLN A 489 20.77 36.17 -15.16
N SER A 490 20.32 36.80 -14.08
CA SER A 490 20.34 38.26 -13.94
C SER A 490 21.75 38.85 -14.00
N ALA A 491 22.75 38.20 -13.40
CA ALA A 491 24.15 38.65 -13.50
C ALA A 491 24.69 38.65 -14.94
N ILE A 492 24.19 37.72 -15.77
CA ILE A 492 24.57 37.61 -17.19
C ILE A 492 23.76 38.56 -18.07
N THR A 493 22.47 38.79 -17.79
CA THR A 493 21.58 39.56 -18.66
C THR A 493 21.44 41.02 -18.27
N ALA A 494 21.57 41.37 -17.00
CA ALA A 494 21.36 42.74 -16.51
C ALA A 494 22.49 43.67 -16.95
N SER A 495 22.09 44.84 -17.43
CA SER A 495 22.97 45.97 -17.72
C SER A 495 23.25 46.76 -16.45
N ASP A 496 24.48 47.27 -16.31
CA ASP A 496 24.76 48.36 -15.37
C ASP A 496 24.31 49.68 -16.01
N PRO A 497 23.26 50.35 -15.51
CA PRO A 497 22.72 51.54 -16.14
C PRO A 497 23.71 52.71 -16.11
N VAL A 498 24.60 52.79 -15.11
CA VAL A 498 25.56 53.89 -14.99
C VAL A 498 26.58 53.82 -16.11
N ASP A 499 27.14 52.63 -16.30
CA ASP A 499 28.13 52.39 -17.34
C ASP A 499 27.49 52.41 -18.75
N ALA A 500 26.29 51.85 -18.92
CA ALA A 500 25.58 51.88 -20.20
C ALA A 500 25.22 53.32 -20.63
N ILE A 501 24.80 54.19 -19.70
CA ILE A 501 24.55 55.61 -19.98
C ILE A 501 25.85 56.34 -20.35
N ALA A 502 26.95 56.06 -19.65
CA ALA A 502 28.25 56.65 -19.96
C ALA A 502 28.72 56.25 -21.38
N ARG A 503 28.63 54.96 -21.73
CA ARG A 503 28.94 54.46 -23.07
C ARG A 503 28.05 55.07 -24.14
N LEU A 504 26.73 55.13 -23.91
CA LEU A 504 25.77 55.73 -24.83
C LEU A 504 26.12 57.19 -25.12
N THR A 505 26.49 57.94 -24.08
CA THR A 505 26.89 59.35 -24.20
C THR A 505 28.15 59.48 -25.06
N MET A 506 29.19 58.68 -24.79
CA MET A 506 30.41 58.64 -25.60
C MET A 506 30.14 58.31 -27.07
N GLN A 507 29.31 57.28 -27.32
CA GLN A 507 28.96 56.84 -28.67
C GLN A 507 28.15 57.90 -29.43
N LYS A 508 27.20 58.59 -28.76
CA LYS A 508 26.48 59.73 -29.35
C LYS A 508 27.41 60.87 -29.74
N THR A 509 28.38 61.20 -28.87
CA THR A 509 29.41 62.22 -29.18
C THR A 509 30.29 61.79 -30.36
N MET A 510 30.72 60.53 -30.41
CA MET A 510 31.48 59.99 -31.55
C MET A 510 30.66 60.01 -32.85
N LEU A 511 29.38 59.65 -32.80
CA LEU A 511 28.50 59.69 -33.96
C LEU A 511 28.37 61.11 -34.52
N GLN A 512 28.20 62.11 -33.66
CA GLN A 512 28.17 63.52 -34.04
C GLN A 512 29.50 63.98 -34.67
N ALA A 513 30.63 63.58 -34.09
CA ALA A 513 31.95 63.89 -34.65
C ALA A 513 32.16 63.23 -36.03
N LEU A 514 31.74 61.97 -36.20
CA LEU A 514 31.79 61.27 -37.48
C LEU A 514 30.88 61.92 -38.53
N GLN A 515 29.72 62.46 -38.14
CA GLN A 515 28.85 63.24 -39.03
C GLN A 515 29.53 64.52 -39.53
N LEU A 516 30.22 65.25 -38.65
CA LEU A 516 31.02 66.42 -39.05
C LEU A 516 32.17 66.05 -40.01
N VAL A 517 32.91 64.98 -39.72
CA VAL A 517 34.02 64.54 -40.58
C VAL A 517 33.50 64.05 -41.94
N PHE A 518 32.42 63.27 -41.95
CA PHE A 518 31.80 62.79 -43.18
C PHE A 518 31.29 63.95 -44.06
N THR A 519 30.65 64.96 -43.46
CA THR A 519 30.21 66.16 -44.19
C THR A 519 31.37 66.96 -44.77
N GLN A 520 32.45 67.17 -44.01
CA GLN A 520 33.67 67.83 -44.52
C GLN A 520 34.34 67.06 -45.66
N VAL A 521 34.44 65.73 -45.57
CA VAL A 521 35.04 64.88 -46.61
C VAL A 521 34.16 64.83 -47.86
N SER A 522 32.83 64.82 -47.70
CA SER A 522 31.89 64.90 -48.81
C SER A 522 32.00 66.22 -49.58
N GLN A 523 32.28 67.33 -48.88
CA GLN A 523 32.51 68.64 -49.50
C GLN A 523 33.85 68.69 -50.26
N LEU A 524 34.92 68.09 -49.74
CA LEU A 524 36.22 67.99 -50.43
C LEU A 524 36.16 67.20 -51.75
N ASN A 525 35.28 66.19 -51.83
CA ASN A 525 35.11 65.40 -53.05
C ASN A 525 34.38 66.19 -54.16
N LEU A 526 33.49 67.14 -53.79
CA LEU A 526 32.74 67.97 -54.73
C LEU A 526 33.58 69.11 -55.33
N PHE A 527 34.55 69.65 -54.58
CA PHE A 527 35.48 70.67 -55.06
C PHE A 527 36.73 70.12 -55.78
N SER A 528 36.91 68.80 -55.81
CA SER A 528 38.00 68.15 -56.58
C SER A 528 37.63 67.79 -58.02
N LYS A 529 36.41 68.12 -58.46
CA LYS A 529 35.87 67.86 -59.80
C LYS A 529 35.42 69.11 -60.57
N ILE A 530 35.77 70.30 -60.10
CA ILE A 530 35.85 71.52 -60.93
C ILE A 530 37.33 71.73 -61.21
#